data_AF-A0A3D3NWQ2-F1
#
_entry.id   AF-A0A3D3NWQ2-F1
#
_cell.length_a   1.000
_cell.length_b   1.000
_cell.length_c   1.000
_cell.angle_alpha   90.00
_cell.angle_beta   90.00
_cell.angle_gamma   90.00
#
_symmetry.space_group_name_H-M   'P 1'
#
loop_
_entity.id
_entity.type
_entity.pdbx_description
1 polymer ?
#
loop_
_entity_poly.entity_id
_entity_poly.type
_entity_poly.pdbx_seq_one_letter_code
_entity_poly.pdbx_strand_id
1 'polypeptide(L)'
;MKSLSRFTLAAAFLLAGTGHAADARADFATQIKPVLGTRCINCHHSGALFGELNLENREMAFKKRANGPVIIPGKPDSSMLYLVLKLPPKELKAMPPNGHRIPDREVNLIHDWIRQGADWPAGAEGVIQPPRMKTASGS
;
A
#
# COMPACT_ATOMS: atom_id res chain seq x y z
N MET A 1 -5.72 -64.20 43.43
CA MET A 1 -4.68 -63.23 43.84
C MET A 1 -4.14 -62.55 42.58
N LYS A 2 -4.02 -61.20 42.59
CA LYS A 2 -3.48 -60.29 41.54
C LYS A 2 -4.40 -60.15 40.31
N SER A 3 -5.28 -59.17 40.15
CA SER A 3 -5.21 -57.69 40.22
C SER A 3 -4.35 -57.02 39.14
N LEU A 4 -4.96 -56.01 38.48
CA LEU A 4 -4.39 -54.91 37.67
C LEU A 4 -4.05 -55.27 36.20
N SER A 5 -4.29 -54.45 35.18
CA SER A 5 -4.70 -53.05 35.11
C SER A 5 -5.30 -52.79 33.72
N ARG A 6 -6.46 -52.13 33.64
CA ARG A 6 -6.99 -51.58 32.38
C ARG A 6 -6.29 -50.24 32.15
N PHE A 7 -5.35 -50.19 31.21
CA PHE A 7 -4.79 -48.92 30.74
C PHE A 7 -5.76 -48.30 29.74
N THR A 8 -6.66 -47.47 30.24
CA THR A 8 -7.45 -46.57 29.40
C THR A 8 -6.54 -45.43 28.97
N LEU A 9 -5.96 -45.50 27.75
CA LEU A 9 -5.38 -44.30 27.13
C LEU A 9 -6.53 -43.38 26.72
N ALA A 10 -6.78 -42.35 27.53
CA ALA A 10 -7.58 -41.21 27.09
C ALA A 10 -6.70 -40.37 26.14
N ALA A 11 -6.88 -40.55 24.83
CA ALA A 11 -6.31 -39.64 23.84
C ALA A 11 -7.12 -38.35 23.83
N ALA A 12 -6.71 -37.37 24.63
CA ALA A 12 -7.22 -36.00 24.54
C ALA A 12 -6.67 -35.35 23.26
N PHE A 13 -7.43 -35.41 22.17
CA PHE A 13 -7.18 -34.63 20.97
C PHE A 13 -7.45 -33.16 21.30
N LEU A 14 -6.41 -32.44 21.71
CA LEU A 14 -6.42 -30.99 21.82
C LEU A 14 -6.54 -30.42 20.40
N LEU A 15 -7.75 -29.95 20.05
CA LEU A 15 -7.96 -29.05 18.92
C LEU A 15 -7.16 -27.77 19.16
N ALA A 16 -5.93 -27.72 18.63
CA ALA A 16 -5.24 -26.46 18.44
C ALA A 16 -5.94 -25.73 17.29
N GLY A 17 -6.93 -24.91 17.63
CA GLY A 17 -7.50 -23.94 16.70
C GLY A 17 -6.42 -22.96 16.29
N THR A 18 -5.76 -23.21 15.16
CA THR A 18 -4.95 -22.20 14.49
C THR A 18 -5.91 -21.13 13.99
N GLY A 19 -6.13 -20.09 14.78
CA GLY A 19 -6.72 -18.86 14.28
C GLY A 19 -5.81 -18.35 13.17
N HIS A 20 -6.20 -18.59 11.92
CA HIS A 20 -5.68 -17.81 10.81
C HIS A 20 -6.05 -16.37 11.14
N ALA A 21 -5.06 -15.56 11.53
CA ALA A 21 -5.21 -14.12 11.44
C ALA A 21 -5.55 -13.85 9.97
N ALA A 22 -6.84 -13.68 9.68
CA ALA A 22 -7.28 -13.27 8.37
C ALA A 22 -6.50 -11.99 8.07
N ASP A 23 -5.69 -12.04 7.02
CA ASP A 23 -4.89 -10.93 6.52
C ASP A 23 -5.83 -9.75 6.31
N ALA A 24 -5.84 -8.83 7.29
CA ALA A 24 -6.83 -7.78 7.34
C ALA A 24 -6.64 -6.91 6.10
N ARG A 25 -7.73 -6.66 5.36
CA ARG A 25 -7.67 -5.79 4.19
C ARG A 25 -7.20 -4.41 4.62
N ALA A 26 -6.23 -3.87 3.88
CA ALA A 26 -5.77 -2.51 4.05
C ALA A 26 -6.93 -1.56 3.72
N ASP A 27 -7.29 -0.71 4.67
CA ASP A 27 -8.34 0.28 4.51
C ASP A 27 -7.79 1.51 3.77
N PHE A 28 -8.41 1.84 2.63
CA PHE A 28 -7.91 2.94 1.80
C PHE A 28 -7.98 4.27 2.54
N ALA A 29 -9.11 4.59 3.17
CA ALA A 29 -9.36 5.92 3.75
C ALA A 29 -8.44 6.23 4.93
N THR A 30 -8.20 5.25 5.79
CA THR A 30 -7.49 5.40 7.07
C THR A 30 -6.02 5.01 6.99
N GLN A 31 -5.62 4.15 6.05
CA GLN A 31 -4.25 3.65 5.96
C GLN A 31 -3.53 4.10 4.67
N ILE A 32 -4.16 3.96 3.50
CA ILE A 32 -3.50 4.21 2.21
C ILE A 32 -3.50 5.69 1.83
N LYS A 33 -4.67 6.33 1.92
CA LYS A 33 -4.87 7.74 1.58
C LYS A 33 -3.91 8.66 2.34
N PRO A 34 -3.65 8.49 3.65
CA PRO A 34 -2.66 9.31 4.35
C PRO A 34 -1.24 9.11 3.83
N VAL A 35 -0.84 7.87 3.49
CA VAL A 35 0.50 7.60 2.92
C VAL A 35 0.65 8.27 1.56
N LEU A 36 -0.30 8.08 0.65
CA LEU A 36 -0.25 8.70 -0.68
C LEU A 36 -0.30 10.24 -0.59
N GLY A 37 -1.13 10.78 0.30
CA GLY A 37 -1.25 12.21 0.54
C GLY A 37 0.02 12.86 1.11
N THR A 38 0.68 12.19 2.04
CA THR A 38 1.87 12.76 2.72
C THR A 38 3.18 12.51 1.97
N ARG A 39 3.30 11.37 1.28
CA ARG A 39 4.55 10.94 0.65
C ARG A 39 4.61 11.21 -0.85
N CYS A 40 3.48 11.16 -1.54
CA CYS A 40 3.47 11.10 -3.01
C CYS A 40 2.89 12.37 -3.65
N ILE A 41 1.84 12.92 -3.04
CA ILE A 41 1.03 13.97 -3.66
C ILE A 41 1.76 15.29 -3.88
N ASN A 42 2.84 15.58 -3.16
CA ASN A 42 3.66 16.79 -3.40
C ASN A 42 4.22 16.88 -4.84
N CYS A 43 4.43 15.75 -5.51
CA CYS A 43 5.07 15.70 -6.84
C CYS A 43 4.25 14.94 -7.89
N HIS A 44 3.11 14.33 -7.52
CA HIS A 44 2.30 13.49 -8.40
C HIS A 44 0.84 13.93 -8.38
N HIS A 45 0.60 15.17 -8.81
CA HIS A 45 -0.70 15.82 -8.76
C HIS A 45 -0.87 16.78 -9.94
N SER A 46 -2.06 17.36 -10.12
CA SER A 46 -2.38 18.15 -11.33
C SER A 46 -1.50 19.40 -11.52
N GLY A 47 -0.94 19.94 -10.43
CA GLY A 47 -0.01 21.09 -10.45
C GLY A 47 1.47 20.71 -10.52
N ALA A 48 1.82 19.45 -10.25
CA ALA A 48 3.17 18.91 -10.42
C ALA A 48 3.06 17.45 -10.86
N LEU A 49 3.22 17.20 -12.16
CA LEU A 49 3.01 15.90 -12.80
C LEU A 49 4.35 15.18 -13.06
N PHE A 50 5.12 14.93 -12.00
CA PHE A 50 6.44 14.31 -12.18
C PHE A 50 6.28 12.91 -12.73
N GLY A 51 7.03 12.62 -13.79
CA GLY A 51 6.89 11.38 -14.53
C GLY A 51 5.46 11.15 -15.01
N GLU A 52 4.71 12.20 -15.34
CA GLU A 52 3.32 12.16 -15.87
C GLU A 52 2.33 11.34 -15.03
N LEU A 53 2.57 11.22 -13.73
CA LEU A 53 1.73 10.50 -12.80
C LEU A 53 0.90 11.47 -11.97
N ASN A 54 -0.39 11.19 -11.87
CA ASN A 54 -1.32 11.91 -11.01
C ASN A 54 -2.02 10.92 -10.06
N LEU A 55 -1.93 11.17 -8.77
CA LEU A 55 -2.48 10.34 -7.69
C LEU A 55 -3.65 11.01 -6.95
N GLU A 56 -4.21 12.10 -7.49
CA GLU A 56 -5.31 12.83 -6.83
C GLU A 56 -6.60 12.00 -6.74
N ASN A 57 -6.79 11.02 -7.61
CA ASN A 57 -7.90 10.08 -7.53
C ASN A 57 -7.63 8.80 -8.33
N ARG A 58 -8.50 7.81 -8.16
CA ARG A 58 -8.46 6.52 -8.83
C ARG A 58 -8.39 6.62 -10.36
N GLU A 59 -9.23 7.43 -10.99
CA GLU A 59 -9.30 7.50 -12.45
C GLU A 59 -7.94 7.94 -13.03
N MET A 60 -7.34 8.96 -12.43
CA MET A 60 -6.05 9.48 -12.85
C MET A 60 -4.90 8.52 -12.54
N ALA A 61 -4.90 7.90 -11.35
CA ALA A 61 -3.84 6.98 -10.91
C ALA A 61 -3.75 5.69 -11.76
N PHE A 62 -4.89 5.21 -12.25
CA PHE A 62 -4.98 3.99 -13.07
C PHE A 62 -5.01 4.26 -14.58
N LYS A 63 -4.90 5.52 -15.00
CA LYS A 63 -4.86 5.88 -16.41
C LYS A 63 -3.69 5.17 -17.10
N LYS A 64 -3.93 4.64 -18.31
CA LYS A 64 -2.87 4.06 -19.15
C LYS A 64 -1.86 5.15 -19.52
N ARG A 65 -0.57 4.83 -19.38
CA ARG A 65 0.54 5.74 -19.68
C ARG A 65 1.50 5.10 -20.67
N ALA A 66 2.31 5.92 -21.34
CA ALA A 66 3.32 5.45 -22.29
C ALA A 66 4.31 4.47 -21.65
N ASN A 67 4.70 4.72 -20.40
CA ASN A 67 5.64 3.90 -19.64
C ASN A 67 4.98 2.69 -18.93
N GLY A 68 3.75 2.34 -19.30
CA GLY A 68 2.97 1.26 -18.68
C GLY A 68 2.17 1.69 -17.45
N PRO A 69 1.37 0.76 -16.87
CA PRO A 69 0.57 1.04 -15.69
C PRO A 69 1.46 1.22 -14.45
N VAL A 70 1.09 2.19 -13.61
CA VAL A 70 1.81 2.45 -12.34
C VAL A 70 1.34 1.52 -11.23
N ILE A 71 0.05 1.19 -11.23
CA ILE A 71 -0.59 0.30 -10.27
C ILE A 71 -1.24 -0.84 -11.05
N ILE A 72 -0.90 -2.07 -10.70
CA ILE A 72 -1.49 -3.29 -11.26
C ILE A 72 -2.15 -4.05 -10.10
N PRO A 73 -3.50 -4.03 -9.98
CA PRO A 73 -4.22 -4.76 -8.96
C PRO A 73 -3.79 -6.23 -8.86
N GLY A 74 -3.48 -6.68 -7.65
CA GLY A 74 -3.04 -8.03 -7.35
C GLY A 74 -1.58 -8.34 -7.70
N LYS A 75 -0.83 -7.39 -8.29
CA LYS A 75 0.54 -7.63 -8.78
C LYS A 75 1.51 -6.53 -8.29
N PRO A 76 1.85 -6.50 -6.99
CA PRO A 76 2.74 -5.48 -6.45
C PRO A 76 4.12 -5.49 -7.11
N ASP A 77 4.72 -6.66 -7.32
CA ASP A 77 6.04 -6.78 -7.96
C ASP A 77 6.05 -6.48 -9.46
N SER A 78 4.88 -6.24 -10.06
CA SER A 78 4.76 -5.71 -11.42
C SER A 78 4.27 -4.26 -11.45
N SER A 79 3.99 -3.67 -10.28
CA SER A 79 3.49 -2.31 -10.15
C SER A 79 4.64 -1.34 -9.95
N MET A 80 4.82 -0.41 -10.90
CA MET A 80 5.87 0.61 -10.82
C MET A 80 5.83 1.38 -9.49
N LEU A 81 4.64 1.65 -8.96
CA LEU A 81 4.45 2.32 -7.67
C LEU A 81 5.25 1.64 -6.56
N TYR A 82 5.23 0.32 -6.47
CA TYR A 82 5.96 -0.41 -5.43
C TYR A 82 7.44 -0.60 -5.78
N LEU A 83 7.73 -0.87 -7.06
CA LEU A 83 9.10 -1.12 -7.52
C LEU A 83 10.02 0.06 -7.23
N VAL A 84 9.59 1.30 -7.48
CA VAL A 84 10.42 2.50 -7.21
C VAL A 84 10.63 2.79 -5.73
N LEU A 85 9.73 2.33 -4.86
CA LEU A 85 9.85 2.48 -3.40
C LEU A 85 10.86 1.52 -2.78
N LYS A 86 11.11 0.38 -3.45
CA LYS A 86 12.10 -0.61 -3.02
C LYS A 86 13.53 -0.28 -3.45
N LEU A 87 13.70 0.68 -4.36
CA LEU A 87 15.03 1.02 -4.86
C LEU A 87 15.86 1.70 -3.76
N PRO A 88 17.19 1.45 -3.74
CA PRO A 88 18.11 2.21 -2.90
C PRO A 88 17.93 3.73 -3.10
N PRO A 89 17.93 4.56 -2.04
CA PRO A 89 17.65 6.00 -2.16
C PRO A 89 18.58 6.80 -3.09
N LYS A 90 19.73 6.24 -3.48
CA LYS A 90 20.70 6.86 -4.39
C LYS A 90 20.42 6.57 -5.87
N GLU A 91 19.51 5.66 -6.18
CA GLU A 91 19.16 5.34 -7.56
C GLU A 91 18.29 6.43 -8.17
N LEU A 92 18.52 6.72 -9.45
CA LEU A 92 17.84 7.81 -10.18
C LEU A 92 16.31 7.67 -10.19
N LYS A 93 15.80 6.43 -10.16
CA LYS A 93 14.36 6.14 -10.17
C LYS A 93 13.78 5.95 -8.78
N ALA A 94 14.60 5.97 -7.73
CA ALA A 94 14.12 5.79 -6.37
C ALA A 94 13.18 6.93 -5.99
N MET A 95 12.11 6.59 -5.28
CA MET A 95 11.15 7.55 -4.78
C MET A 95 11.17 7.56 -3.25
N PRO A 96 11.08 8.74 -2.62
CA PRO A 96 11.05 10.08 -3.22
C PRO A 96 12.42 10.53 -3.78
N PRO A 97 12.43 11.44 -4.78
CA PRO A 97 13.66 11.83 -5.50
C PRO A 97 14.63 12.65 -4.63
N ASN A 98 14.17 13.17 -3.49
CA ASN A 98 15.02 13.85 -2.50
C ASN A 98 15.80 12.89 -1.60
N GLY A 99 15.67 11.57 -1.81
CA GLY A 99 16.37 10.54 -1.04
C GLY A 99 15.81 10.31 0.37
N HIS A 100 14.72 10.95 0.76
CA HIS A 100 14.10 10.73 2.06
C HIS A 100 13.49 9.32 2.12
N ARG A 101 13.96 8.49 3.06
CA ARG A 101 13.46 7.12 3.17
C ARG A 101 12.02 7.10 3.69
N ILE A 102 11.11 6.47 2.93
CA ILE A 102 9.77 6.13 3.42
C ILE A 102 9.90 4.95 4.40
N PRO A 103 9.23 4.99 5.58
CA PRO A 103 9.27 3.88 6.52
C PRO A 103 8.83 2.57 5.88
N ASP A 104 9.55 1.48 6.16
CA ASP A 104 9.26 0.16 5.59
C ASP A 104 7.81 -0.28 5.87
N ARG A 105 7.22 0.15 7.00
CA ARG A 105 5.80 -0.10 7.31
C ARG A 105 4.83 0.53 6.31
N GLU A 106 5.10 1.76 5.86
CA GLU A 106 4.27 2.43 4.85
C GLU A 106 4.47 1.79 3.47
N VAL A 107 5.71 1.42 3.14
CA VAL A 107 6.03 0.70 1.89
C VAL A 107 5.32 -0.66 1.84
N ASN A 108 5.36 -1.41 2.95
CA ASN A 108 4.68 -2.70 3.07
C ASN A 108 3.16 -2.56 3.00
N LEU A 109 2.61 -1.49 3.58
CA LEU A 109 1.19 -1.20 3.49
C LEU A 109 0.76 -0.94 2.03
N ILE A 110 1.55 -0.20 1.24
CA ILE A 110 1.30 -0.01 -0.20
C ILE A 110 1.41 -1.35 -0.95
N HIS A 111 2.40 -2.18 -0.63
CA HIS A 111 2.54 -3.52 -1.20
C HIS A 111 1.29 -4.37 -0.96
N ASP A 112 0.84 -4.46 0.28
CA ASP A 112 -0.30 -5.30 0.67
C ASP A 112 -1.60 -4.79 0.08
N TRP A 113 -1.81 -3.49 0.06
CA TRP A 113 -2.96 -2.90 -0.61
C TRP A 113 -2.99 -3.24 -2.11
N ILE A 114 -1.86 -3.14 -2.82
CA ILE A 114 -1.80 -3.54 -4.23
C ILE A 114 -2.07 -5.03 -4.38
N ARG A 115 -1.44 -5.88 -3.55
CA ARG A 115 -1.66 -7.34 -3.52
C ARG A 115 -3.13 -7.70 -3.30
N GLN A 116 -3.84 -6.93 -2.48
CA GLN A 116 -5.25 -7.15 -2.15
C GLN A 116 -6.22 -6.59 -3.21
N GLY A 117 -5.71 -6.02 -4.30
CA GLY A 117 -6.51 -5.54 -5.44
C GLY A 117 -6.48 -4.03 -5.64
N ALA A 118 -5.69 -3.30 -4.86
CA ALA A 118 -5.57 -1.84 -4.93
C ALA A 118 -6.94 -1.14 -4.88
N ASP A 119 -7.80 -1.57 -3.95
CA ASP A 119 -9.14 -1.01 -3.83
C ASP A 119 -9.05 0.47 -3.45
N TRP A 120 -9.50 1.32 -4.36
CA TRP A 120 -9.47 2.77 -4.24
C TRP A 120 -10.90 3.25 -4.50
N PRO A 121 -11.58 3.88 -3.53
CA PRO A 121 -12.94 4.38 -3.72
C PRO A 121 -13.06 5.36 -4.90
N ALA A 122 -14.13 5.25 -5.66
CA ALA A 122 -14.48 6.28 -6.64
C ALA A 122 -15.15 7.49 -5.94
N GLY A 123 -15.20 8.64 -6.62
CA GLY A 123 -15.84 9.84 -6.08
C GLY A 123 -15.05 10.51 -4.95
N ALA A 124 -15.73 11.34 -4.16
CA ALA A 124 -15.10 12.25 -3.21
C ALA A 124 -14.23 11.56 -2.13
N GLU A 125 -14.61 10.37 -1.70
CA GLU A 125 -13.87 9.60 -0.70
C GLU A 125 -12.45 9.22 -1.19
N GLY A 126 -12.33 8.90 -2.47
CA GLY A 126 -11.05 8.57 -3.11
C GLY A 126 -10.20 9.79 -3.47
N VAL A 127 -10.71 11.02 -3.34
CA VAL A 127 -9.95 12.21 -3.72
C VAL A 127 -8.90 12.53 -2.67
N ILE A 128 -7.64 12.66 -3.11
CA ILE A 128 -6.50 13.13 -2.31
C ILE A 128 -6.21 14.56 -2.75
N GLN A 129 -6.38 15.51 -1.83
CA GLN A 129 -6.14 16.91 -2.15
C GLN A 129 -4.64 17.20 -2.20
N PRO A 130 -4.14 17.90 -3.24
CA PRO A 130 -2.78 18.38 -3.24
C PRO A 130 -2.56 19.40 -2.12
N PRO A 131 -1.29 19.64 -1.72
CA PRO A 131 -0.98 20.71 -0.80
C PRO A 131 -1.54 22.01 -1.39
N ARG A 132 -2.19 22.84 -0.58
CA ARG A 132 -2.53 24.19 -1.04
C ARG A 132 -1.23 24.88 -1.40
N MET A 133 -0.99 25.05 -2.69
CA MET A 133 0.08 25.90 -3.15
C MET A 133 -0.21 27.26 -2.56
N LYS A 134 0.69 27.79 -1.73
CA LYS A 134 0.57 29.16 -1.25
C LYS A 134 0.58 30.01 -2.53
N THR A 135 -0.56 30.54 -2.94
CA THR A 135 -0.57 31.56 -3.99
C THR A 135 0.39 32.64 -3.51
N ALA A 136 1.36 33.00 -4.34
CA ALA A 136 2.24 34.12 -4.06
C ALA A 136 1.35 35.34 -3.80
N SER A 137 1.13 35.64 -2.52
CA SER A 137 0.41 36.81 -2.06
C SER A 137 1.46 37.89 -1.89
N GLY A 138 1.36 38.93 -2.70
CA GLY A 138 1.96 40.23 -2.44
C GLY A 138 3.36 40.46 -3.01
N SER A 139 3.41 41.09 -4.17
CA SER A 139 4.29 42.25 -4.42
C SER A 139 3.51 43.27 -5.23
#